data_AF-A0A9D8GQD9-F1
#
_entry.id   AF-A0A9D8GQD9-F1
#
_cell.length_a   1.000
_cell.length_b   1.000
_cell.length_c   1.000
_cell.angle_alpha   90.00
_cell.angle_beta   90.00
_cell.angle_gamma   90.00
#
_symmetry.space_group_name_H-M   'P 1'
#
loop_
_entity.id
_entity.type
_entity.pdbx_description
1 polymer ?
#
loop_
_entity_poly.entity_id
_entity_poly.type
_entity_poly.pdbx_seq_one_letter_code
_entity_poly.pdbx_strand_id
1 'polypeptide(L)'
;MAVPGCGAGAPAPAACECRPTAAAGPSQSVAAQDAPSLVFRVLSVVREATVTLEPVDRIEVQVLIDNVTDSLSSVPGTVTLEWPALMKAGMNEMAGSCQCCANHGLSLVINAYRANVRHTVLFDAGPVEFAVEYNGLRLGIDFGAIEAVVLSHGHWDHAGGLPKALDLIGKSRKGVPVPCYLHPGMFRQRALPLPGGRLLPIRKIAAPEELAARGAAPIATTKPQILLDRMFYLSGEIPRVTPYEKGFPGHMQRGEDGETWEPDPLIIDERFLAVLVRQKGVVVFTACSHAGVVNVLRHARTCFPEARLHAVMGGLHLAGGNEKIIAETVRDLDEFGLSLVVPAHCTGWRAVNALVSKFGDEAVVPSAVGRIFSI
;
A
#
# COMPACT_ATOMS: atom_id res chain seq x y z
N MET A 1 -57.28 -19.29 -15.55
CA MET A 1 -58.50 -18.83 -16.25
C MET A 1 -58.28 -17.41 -16.74
N ALA A 2 -58.90 -17.09 -17.87
CA ALA A 2 -58.43 -16.16 -18.90
C ALA A 2 -58.53 -14.64 -18.59
N VAL A 3 -57.62 -13.91 -19.25
CA VAL A 3 -57.56 -12.46 -19.59
C VAL A 3 -58.55 -12.23 -20.78
N PRO A 4 -59.06 -11.03 -21.20
CA PRO A 4 -58.30 -9.77 -21.36
C PRO A 4 -59.05 -8.42 -21.32
N GLY A 5 -58.28 -7.32 -21.51
CA GLY A 5 -58.82 -6.02 -21.95
C GLY A 5 -57.87 -4.83 -21.83
N CYS A 6 -57.11 -4.56 -22.88
CA CYS A 6 -56.17 -3.44 -23.07
C CYS A 6 -56.85 -2.05 -23.15
N GLY A 7 -56.06 -0.99 -22.91
CA GLY A 7 -56.38 0.39 -23.32
C GLY A 7 -55.19 1.34 -23.14
N ALA A 8 -54.42 1.52 -24.20
CA ALA A 8 -53.26 2.41 -24.28
C ALA A 8 -53.64 3.88 -24.52
N GLY A 9 -52.72 4.81 -24.22
CA GLY A 9 -52.61 6.09 -24.94
C GLY A 9 -52.43 7.34 -24.08
N ALA A 10 -51.19 7.68 -23.76
CA ALA A 10 -50.76 9.08 -23.61
C ALA A 10 -50.07 9.50 -24.92
N PRO A 11 -50.13 10.80 -25.29
CA PRO A 11 -48.87 11.54 -25.31
C PRO A 11 -48.94 13.04 -24.94
N ALA A 12 -47.81 13.49 -24.37
CA ALA A 12 -47.11 14.77 -24.46
C ALA A 12 -47.76 16.11 -23.99
N PRO A 13 -47.05 16.89 -23.13
CA PRO A 13 -47.36 18.30 -22.87
C PRO A 13 -46.67 19.24 -23.87
N ALA A 14 -47.33 20.36 -24.16
CA ALA A 14 -46.95 21.34 -25.16
C ALA A 14 -46.01 22.45 -24.62
N ALA A 15 -45.06 22.79 -25.50
CA ALA A 15 -44.54 24.12 -25.84
C ALA A 15 -43.92 25.04 -24.76
N CYS A 16 -42.59 25.11 -24.82
CA CYS A 16 -41.75 26.22 -24.40
C CYS A 16 -41.64 27.21 -25.57
N GLU A 17 -42.00 28.49 -25.37
CA GLU A 17 -41.75 29.58 -26.31
C GLU A 17 -40.79 30.60 -25.67
N CYS A 18 -39.56 30.68 -26.19
CA CYS A 18 -38.69 31.83 -26.01
C CYS A 18 -38.11 32.21 -27.38
N ARG A 19 -38.53 33.38 -27.87
CA ARG A 19 -38.09 33.99 -29.14
C ARG A 19 -36.63 34.46 -29.05
N PRO A 20 -35.83 34.34 -30.13
CA PRO A 20 -34.63 35.13 -30.30
C PRO A 20 -34.98 36.44 -31.02
N THR A 21 -34.34 37.55 -30.62
CA THR A 21 -34.26 38.77 -31.45
C THR A 21 -32.80 39.03 -31.75
N ALA A 22 -32.50 39.12 -33.04
CA ALA A 22 -31.24 39.61 -33.58
C ALA A 22 -31.53 40.91 -34.33
N ALA A 23 -30.69 41.93 -34.14
CA ALA A 23 -30.57 43.05 -35.07
C ALA A 23 -29.16 43.66 -35.00
N ALA A 24 -28.67 44.02 -36.18
CA ALA A 24 -27.30 44.32 -36.58
C ALA A 24 -26.77 45.72 -36.19
N GLY A 25 -25.44 45.88 -36.31
CA GLY A 25 -24.79 47.18 -36.54
C GLY A 25 -23.25 47.13 -36.46
N PRO A 26 -22.48 47.45 -37.53
CA PRO A 26 -21.03 47.27 -37.58
C PRO A 26 -20.26 48.57 -37.26
N SER A 27 -19.05 48.46 -36.72
CA SER A 27 -18.04 49.53 -36.79
C SER A 27 -16.62 48.96 -36.78
N GLN A 28 -15.74 49.69 -37.44
CA GLN A 28 -14.50 49.23 -38.07
C GLN A 28 -13.30 48.99 -37.14
N SER A 29 -12.43 48.12 -37.65
CA SER A 29 -11.00 47.89 -37.40
C SER A 29 -10.20 48.87 -36.53
N VAL A 30 -9.40 48.30 -35.62
CA VAL A 30 -7.97 48.64 -35.48
C VAL A 30 -7.19 47.35 -35.19
N ALA A 31 -6.07 47.17 -35.88
CA ALA A 31 -5.18 46.03 -35.81
C ALA A 31 -4.43 45.94 -34.46
N ALA A 32 -4.28 44.72 -33.95
CA ALA A 32 -3.19 44.37 -33.05
C ALA A 32 -2.74 42.94 -33.39
N GLN A 33 -1.52 42.86 -33.90
CA GLN A 33 -0.74 41.63 -33.97
C GLN A 33 -0.49 41.17 -32.53
N ASP A 34 -0.76 39.90 -32.19
CA ASP A 34 -0.02 39.22 -31.11
C ASP A 34 -0.27 37.70 -31.04
N ALA A 35 0.85 36.99 -30.99
CA ALA A 35 1.19 35.71 -30.36
C ALA A 35 0.37 34.41 -30.62
N PRO A 36 1.05 33.29 -30.96
CA PRO A 36 0.40 31.98 -31.09
C PRO A 36 -0.01 31.37 -29.73
N SER A 37 -1.11 30.63 -29.80
CA SER A 37 -1.85 29.93 -28.75
C SER A 37 -1.03 29.33 -27.60
N LEU A 38 -1.43 29.71 -26.38
CA LEU A 38 -0.99 29.15 -25.10
C LEU A 38 -1.61 27.75 -24.87
N VAL A 39 -1.20 26.76 -25.66
CA VAL A 39 -1.40 25.34 -25.35
C VAL A 39 -0.01 24.75 -25.19
N PHE A 40 0.55 24.77 -23.99
CA PHE A 40 1.58 23.88 -23.45
C PHE A 40 2.22 24.52 -22.19
N ARG A 41 2.47 23.67 -21.18
CA ARG A 41 2.95 23.93 -19.80
C ARG A 41 1.79 24.13 -18.81
N VAL A 42 1.67 23.31 -17.77
CA VAL A 42 2.70 23.04 -16.76
C VAL A 42 2.67 21.55 -16.32
N LEU A 43 3.66 20.77 -16.75
CA LEU A 43 4.17 19.66 -15.94
C LEU A 43 5.22 20.26 -15.01
N SER A 44 4.83 20.71 -13.82
CA SER A 44 5.80 20.93 -12.76
C SER A 44 6.17 19.56 -12.22
N VAL A 45 7.14 18.92 -12.87
CA VAL A 45 7.89 17.86 -12.23
C VAL A 45 8.64 18.54 -11.10
N VAL A 46 8.10 18.44 -9.89
CA VAL A 46 8.91 18.65 -8.68
C VAL A 46 10.02 17.63 -8.83
N ARG A 47 11.23 18.08 -9.20
CA ARG A 47 12.43 17.24 -9.09
C ARG A 47 12.63 17.03 -7.59
N GLU A 48 12.04 15.97 -7.04
CA GLU A 48 12.49 15.44 -5.76
C GLU A 48 14.01 15.24 -5.87
N ALA A 49 14.76 15.78 -4.90
CA ALA A 49 16.21 15.67 -4.91
C ALA A 49 16.60 14.20 -5.03
N THR A 50 17.56 13.89 -5.90
CA THR A 50 18.02 12.52 -6.16
C THR A 50 18.34 11.83 -4.82
N VAL A 51 17.57 10.78 -4.48
CA VAL A 51 17.72 10.09 -3.21
C VAL A 51 18.96 9.20 -3.31
N THR A 52 19.97 9.46 -2.47
CA THR A 52 21.18 8.63 -2.42
C THR A 52 21.07 7.67 -1.24
N LEU A 53 20.61 6.44 -1.48
CA LEU A 53 20.67 5.36 -0.47
C LEU A 53 22.07 4.74 -0.41
N GLU A 54 22.44 4.26 0.76
CA GLU A 54 23.60 3.39 0.94
C GLU A 54 23.20 1.96 0.56
N PRO A 55 23.82 1.34 -0.46
CA PRO A 55 23.49 -0.02 -0.85
C PRO A 55 23.80 -1.00 0.28
N VAL A 56 22.82 -1.84 0.59
CA VAL A 56 22.94 -2.93 1.58
C VAL A 56 23.41 -4.19 0.89
N ASP A 57 24.08 -5.09 1.62
CA ASP A 57 24.61 -6.32 1.04
C ASP A 57 23.53 -7.38 0.86
N ARG A 58 22.52 -7.38 1.73
CA ARG A 58 21.32 -8.23 1.64
C ARG A 58 20.20 -7.70 2.53
N ILE A 59 18.99 -8.20 2.31
CA ILE A 59 17.85 -8.06 3.21
C ILE A 59 17.24 -9.42 3.57
N GLU A 60 16.66 -9.50 4.77
CA GLU A 60 15.76 -10.58 5.17
C GLU A 60 14.40 -10.00 5.53
N VAL A 61 13.35 -10.47 4.88
CA VAL A 61 11.97 -10.01 5.12
C VAL A 61 11.17 -11.16 5.72
N GLN A 62 10.78 -11.01 6.98
CA GLN A 62 9.95 -11.99 7.67
C GLN A 62 8.49 -11.53 7.69
N VAL A 63 7.60 -12.37 7.17
CA VAL A 63 6.17 -12.08 7.08
C VAL A 63 5.52 -12.39 8.43
N LEU A 64 5.21 -11.35 9.19
CA LEU A 64 4.60 -11.48 10.51
C LEU A 64 3.09 -11.71 10.41
N ILE A 65 2.41 -11.01 9.50
CA ILE A 65 0.97 -11.11 9.26
C ILE A 65 0.70 -11.06 7.76
N ASP A 66 -0.17 -11.94 7.30
CA ASP A 66 -0.72 -12.01 5.95
C ASP A 66 -2.03 -12.82 5.98
N ASN A 67 -2.74 -12.86 4.86
CA ASN A 67 -4.05 -13.46 4.70
C ASN A 67 -4.02 -15.01 4.62
N VAL A 68 -2.84 -15.62 4.47
CA VAL A 68 -2.68 -17.07 4.31
C VAL A 68 -1.47 -17.61 5.08
N THR A 69 -1.57 -18.86 5.51
CA THR A 69 -0.44 -19.71 5.94
C THR A 69 -0.15 -20.72 4.84
N ASP A 70 1.11 -20.94 4.49
CA ASP A 70 1.49 -21.95 3.50
C ASP A 70 2.90 -22.47 3.77
N SER A 71 2.93 -23.62 4.45
CA SER A 71 4.14 -24.38 4.81
C SER A 71 4.39 -25.58 3.87
N LEU A 72 3.58 -25.77 2.82
CA LEU A 72 3.62 -26.99 2.00
C LEU A 72 4.04 -26.74 0.56
N SER A 73 3.76 -25.57 0.00
CA SER A 73 4.16 -25.27 -1.37
C SER A 73 5.68 -25.26 -1.54
N SER A 74 6.14 -25.70 -2.71
CA SER A 74 7.53 -25.50 -3.12
C SER A 74 7.85 -24.01 -3.25
N VAL A 75 9.05 -23.62 -2.82
CA VAL A 75 9.53 -22.25 -2.91
C VAL A 75 10.99 -22.23 -3.39
N PRO A 76 11.45 -21.14 -4.01
CA PRO A 76 12.87 -20.99 -4.34
C PRO A 76 13.76 -21.06 -3.10
N GLY A 77 15.02 -21.46 -3.27
CA GLY A 77 15.99 -21.60 -2.16
C GLY A 77 16.30 -20.31 -1.40
N THR A 78 15.88 -19.16 -1.91
CA THR A 78 15.94 -17.85 -1.24
C THR A 78 14.79 -17.61 -0.26
N VAL A 79 13.82 -18.53 -0.17
CA VAL A 79 12.64 -18.40 0.68
C VAL A 79 12.59 -19.54 1.68
N THR A 80 12.49 -19.18 2.96
CA THR A 80 12.26 -20.14 4.05
C THR A 80 10.77 -20.19 4.36
N LEU A 81 10.19 -21.40 4.41
CA LEU A 81 8.80 -21.63 4.80
C LEU A 81 8.61 -21.46 6.32
N GLU A 82 7.35 -21.36 6.75
CA GLU A 82 7.00 -21.15 8.16
C GLU A 82 7.51 -22.27 9.08
N TRP A 83 7.31 -23.56 8.76
CA TRP A 83 7.77 -24.62 9.67
C TRP A 83 9.28 -24.62 9.93
N PRO A 84 10.17 -24.51 8.92
CA PRO A 84 11.60 -24.29 9.16
C PRO A 84 11.91 -23.04 10.00
N ALA A 85 11.19 -21.93 9.79
CA ALA A 85 11.35 -20.73 10.60
C ALA A 85 10.95 -20.96 12.07
N LEU A 86 9.83 -21.66 12.31
CA LEU A 86 9.38 -22.04 13.66
C LEU A 86 10.34 -23.01 14.34
N MET A 87 10.90 -24.00 13.61
CA MET A 87 11.91 -24.92 14.15
C MET A 87 13.17 -24.15 14.59
N LYS A 88 13.62 -23.18 13.79
CA LYS A 88 14.73 -22.29 14.16
C LYS A 88 14.39 -21.45 15.40
N ALA A 89 13.12 -21.09 15.59
CA ALA A 89 12.63 -20.37 16.77
C ALA A 89 12.36 -21.29 17.99
N GLY A 90 12.63 -22.59 17.90
CA GLY A 90 12.54 -23.53 19.02
C GLY A 90 11.32 -24.48 19.00
N MET A 91 10.54 -24.51 17.92
CA MET A 91 9.48 -25.51 17.74
C MET A 91 10.12 -26.92 17.63
N ASN A 92 9.76 -27.80 18.56
CA ASN A 92 10.25 -29.18 18.64
C ASN A 92 9.13 -30.24 18.48
N GLU A 93 7.88 -29.81 18.31
CA GLU A 93 6.71 -30.65 18.07
C GLU A 93 5.81 -29.98 17.02
N MET A 94 5.17 -30.79 16.17
CA MET A 94 4.19 -30.31 15.21
C MET A 94 2.78 -30.43 15.80
N ALA A 95 2.25 -29.33 16.32
CA ALA A 95 0.90 -29.22 16.82
C ALA A 95 0.24 -27.91 16.35
N GLY A 96 -1.09 -27.87 16.30
CA GLY A 96 -1.82 -26.66 15.89
C GLY A 96 -1.52 -25.43 16.76
N SER A 97 -1.19 -25.64 18.05
CA SER A 97 -0.79 -24.58 18.98
C SER A 97 0.58 -23.95 18.68
N CYS A 98 1.41 -24.63 17.89
CA CYS A 98 2.75 -24.20 17.51
C CYS A 98 2.78 -23.37 16.21
N GLN A 99 1.72 -23.46 15.40
CA GLN A 99 1.63 -22.80 14.10
C GLN A 99 1.23 -21.32 14.25
N CYS A 100 1.50 -20.51 13.23
CA CYS A 100 1.02 -19.14 13.17
C CYS A 100 -0.44 -19.09 12.70
N CYS A 101 -1.07 -17.92 12.86
CA CYS A 101 -2.40 -17.65 12.32
C CYS A 101 -2.34 -16.61 11.18
N ALA A 102 -3.17 -16.84 10.17
CA ALA A 102 -3.43 -15.87 9.12
C ALA A 102 -4.56 -14.91 9.55
N ASN A 103 -4.41 -13.64 9.19
CA ASN A 103 -5.43 -12.61 9.40
C ASN A 103 -5.46 -11.66 8.21
N HIS A 104 -6.62 -11.09 7.91
CA HIS A 104 -6.73 -10.08 6.86
C HIS A 104 -5.94 -8.83 7.24
N GLY A 105 -4.73 -8.68 6.69
CA GLY A 105 -3.84 -7.56 6.93
C GLY A 105 -2.41 -7.87 6.48
N LEU A 106 -1.49 -6.94 6.73
CA LEU A 106 -0.07 -7.12 6.41
C LEU A 106 0.81 -6.62 7.56
N SER A 107 1.89 -7.34 7.83
CA SER A 107 2.99 -6.85 8.66
C SER A 107 4.29 -7.56 8.26
N LEU A 108 5.34 -6.77 8.03
CA LEU A 108 6.65 -7.25 7.61
C LEU A 108 7.72 -6.77 8.59
N VAL A 109 8.58 -7.68 9.03
CA VAL A 109 9.82 -7.34 9.74
C VAL A 109 10.97 -7.41 8.75
N ILE A 110 11.54 -6.26 8.42
CA ILE A 110 12.53 -6.10 7.36
C ILE A 110 13.89 -5.81 8.00
N ASN A 111 14.82 -6.74 7.85
CA ASN A 111 16.21 -6.59 8.25
C ASN A 111 17.06 -6.23 7.05
N ALA A 112 17.86 -5.17 7.15
CA ALA A 112 18.86 -4.80 6.16
C ALA A 112 20.27 -4.92 6.75
N TYR A 113 21.20 -5.48 5.97
CA TYR A 113 22.55 -5.78 6.42
C TYR A 113 23.56 -5.09 5.53
N ARG A 114 24.49 -4.34 6.14
CA ARG A 114 25.62 -3.71 5.44
C ARG A 114 26.88 -3.89 6.30
N ALA A 115 27.86 -4.61 5.76
CA ALA A 115 29.03 -5.07 6.51
C ALA A 115 28.61 -5.73 7.84
N ASN A 116 29.03 -5.16 8.98
CA ASN A 116 28.72 -5.68 10.31
C ASN A 116 27.53 -4.99 10.99
N VAL A 117 26.80 -4.12 10.28
CA VAL A 117 25.64 -3.39 10.79
C VAL A 117 24.36 -4.05 10.27
N ARG A 118 23.39 -4.23 11.18
CA ARG A 118 22.03 -4.66 10.87
C ARG A 118 21.07 -3.58 11.36
N HIS A 119 20.15 -3.18 10.49
CA HIS A 119 19.02 -2.32 10.84
C HIS A 119 17.69 -3.02 10.60
N THR A 120 16.72 -2.80 11.48
CA THR A 120 15.42 -3.48 11.42
C THR A 120 14.24 -2.49 11.42
N VAL A 121 13.36 -2.64 10.44
CA VAL A 121 12.11 -1.87 10.29
C VAL A 121 10.91 -2.81 10.44
N LEU A 122 9.91 -2.38 11.22
CA LEU A 122 8.57 -2.95 11.18
C LEU A 122 7.71 -2.14 10.19
N PHE A 123 7.27 -2.77 9.11
CA PHE A 123 6.38 -2.19 8.12
C PHE A 123 4.98 -2.76 8.28
N ASP A 124 4.06 -1.92 8.75
CA ASP A 124 2.71 -2.26 9.22
C ASP A 124 2.68 -3.29 10.37
N ALA A 125 1.50 -3.46 10.99
CA ALA A 125 1.30 -4.34 12.15
C ALA A 125 0.00 -5.14 12.08
N GLY A 126 -0.59 -5.30 10.89
CA GLY A 126 -1.78 -6.11 10.70
C GLY A 126 -3.04 -5.58 11.44
N PRO A 127 -4.09 -6.42 11.53
CA PRO A 127 -5.42 -5.99 11.92
C PRO A 127 -5.68 -5.94 13.43
N VAL A 128 -4.98 -6.77 14.21
CA VAL A 128 -5.31 -7.00 15.62
C VAL A 128 -4.07 -7.31 16.44
N GLU A 129 -4.07 -6.82 17.68
CA GLU A 129 -3.00 -7.04 18.66
C GLU A 129 -2.65 -8.52 18.85
N PHE A 130 -3.68 -9.38 18.92
CA PHE A 130 -3.51 -10.82 19.08
C PHE A 130 -2.58 -11.43 18.03
N ALA A 131 -2.73 -11.06 16.75
CA ALA A 131 -1.95 -11.64 15.66
C ALA A 131 -0.47 -11.28 15.77
N VAL A 132 -0.17 -10.02 16.14
CA VAL A 132 1.20 -9.53 16.36
C VAL A 132 1.87 -10.32 17.49
N GLU A 133 1.20 -10.44 18.63
CA GLU A 133 1.75 -11.15 19.79
C GLU A 133 1.86 -12.65 19.52
N TYR A 134 0.81 -13.26 18.97
CA TYR A 134 0.72 -14.69 18.74
C TYR A 134 1.77 -15.19 17.73
N ASN A 135 1.86 -14.54 16.57
CA ASN A 135 2.83 -14.91 15.53
C ASN A 135 4.23 -14.45 15.93
N GLY A 136 4.37 -13.22 16.45
CA GLY A 136 5.67 -12.61 16.74
C GLY A 136 6.48 -13.42 17.75
N LEU A 137 5.83 -13.91 18.81
CA LEU A 137 6.49 -14.75 19.82
C LEU A 137 6.88 -16.12 19.27
N ARG A 138 6.06 -16.72 18.40
CA ARG A 138 6.33 -18.04 17.78
C ARG A 138 7.44 -18.01 16.76
N LEU A 139 7.44 -16.97 15.94
CA LEU A 139 8.45 -16.73 14.90
C LEU A 139 9.78 -16.24 15.47
N GLY A 140 9.85 -16.02 16.79
CA GLY A 140 11.05 -15.54 17.47
C GLY A 140 11.45 -14.13 17.02
N ILE A 141 10.48 -13.25 16.73
CA ILE A 141 10.75 -11.87 16.35
C ILE A 141 11.50 -11.17 17.48
N ASP A 142 12.69 -10.65 17.16
CA ASP A 142 13.45 -9.78 18.06
C ASP A 142 12.86 -8.36 18.03
N PHE A 143 11.82 -8.13 18.82
CA PHE A 143 11.20 -6.81 18.95
C PHE A 143 12.16 -5.75 19.51
N GLY A 144 13.24 -6.15 20.19
CA GLY A 144 14.27 -5.23 20.68
C GLY A 144 15.12 -4.63 19.54
N ALA A 145 15.30 -5.39 18.46
CA ALA A 145 16.05 -4.96 17.29
C ALA A 145 15.31 -3.96 16.39
N ILE A 146 13.98 -3.83 16.52
CA ILE A 146 13.20 -2.89 15.71
C ILE A 146 13.57 -1.46 16.09
N GLU A 147 14.10 -0.70 15.13
CA GLU A 147 14.60 0.66 15.29
C GLU A 147 13.69 1.71 14.64
N ALA A 148 12.80 1.29 13.75
CA ALA A 148 11.78 2.13 13.15
C ALA A 148 10.51 1.34 12.89
N VAL A 149 9.37 2.00 13.10
CA VAL A 149 8.04 1.50 12.73
C VAL A 149 7.51 2.40 11.62
N VAL A 150 6.98 1.82 10.56
CA VAL A 150 6.39 2.53 9.42
C VAL A 150 4.97 2.04 9.25
N LEU A 151 4.01 2.97 9.29
CA LEU A 151 2.65 2.69 8.84
C LEU A 151 2.49 3.16 7.40
N SER A 152 2.05 2.26 6.53
CA SER A 152 1.88 2.51 5.11
C SER A 152 0.72 3.45 4.82
N HIS A 153 -0.45 3.23 5.45
CA HIS A 153 -1.68 4.03 5.33
C HIS A 153 -2.65 3.78 6.49
N GLY A 154 -3.67 4.61 6.62
CA GLY A 154 -4.60 4.65 7.76
C GLY A 154 -5.72 3.59 7.79
N HIS A 155 -5.50 2.37 7.29
CA HIS A 155 -6.48 1.29 7.39
C HIS A 155 -6.21 0.35 8.58
N TRP A 156 -7.30 -0.19 9.15
CA TRP A 156 -7.28 -0.97 10.39
C TRP A 156 -6.52 -2.28 10.25
N ASP A 157 -6.53 -2.89 9.08
CA ASP A 157 -5.84 -4.13 8.72
C ASP A 157 -4.32 -3.98 8.56
N HIS A 158 -3.82 -2.74 8.68
CA HIS A 158 -2.40 -2.41 8.71
C HIS A 158 -1.98 -1.78 10.05
N ALA A 159 -2.87 -1.01 10.67
CA ALA A 159 -2.57 -0.25 11.88
C ALA A 159 -3.07 -0.91 13.18
N GLY A 160 -4.02 -1.84 13.10
CA GLY A 160 -4.77 -2.34 14.26
C GLY A 160 -3.92 -3.09 15.29
N GLY A 161 -2.83 -3.73 14.85
CA GLY A 161 -1.85 -4.35 15.75
C GLY A 161 -0.73 -3.43 16.25
N LEU A 162 -0.65 -2.17 15.79
CA LEU A 162 0.44 -1.25 16.17
C LEU A 162 0.58 -1.04 17.67
N PRO A 163 -0.50 -0.85 18.47
CA PRO A 163 -0.36 -0.65 19.91
C PRO A 163 0.38 -1.81 20.59
N LYS A 164 0.06 -3.06 20.22
CA LYS A 164 0.72 -4.25 20.75
C LYS A 164 2.16 -4.39 20.27
N ALA A 165 2.42 -4.10 18.99
CA ALA A 165 3.79 -4.10 18.47
C ALA A 165 4.68 -3.13 19.27
N LEU A 166 4.17 -1.91 19.52
CA LEU A 166 4.86 -0.90 20.31
C LEU A 166 5.06 -1.31 21.77
N ASP A 167 4.07 -1.94 22.41
CA ASP A 167 4.23 -2.49 23.76
C ASP A 167 5.38 -3.53 23.83
N LEU A 168 5.44 -4.44 22.85
CA LEU A 168 6.48 -5.48 22.77
C LEU A 168 7.87 -4.88 22.48
N ILE A 169 7.94 -3.89 21.58
CA ILE A 169 9.16 -3.14 21.28
C ILE A 169 9.64 -2.37 22.51
N GLY A 170 8.76 -1.58 23.12
CA GLY A 170 9.06 -0.78 24.32
C GLY A 170 9.52 -1.64 25.48
N LYS A 171 8.86 -2.78 25.74
CA LYS A 171 9.30 -3.75 26.74
C LYS A 171 10.71 -4.27 26.46
N SER A 172 10.99 -4.66 25.21
CA SER A 172 12.28 -5.23 24.80
C SER A 172 13.41 -4.18 24.81
N ARG A 173 13.08 -2.92 24.49
CA ARG A 173 14.00 -1.76 24.46
C ARG A 173 14.07 -1.00 25.79
N LYS A 174 13.52 -1.56 26.87
CA LYS A 174 13.52 -0.96 28.23
C LYS A 174 12.94 0.47 28.26
N GLY A 175 11.87 0.69 27.50
CA GLY A 175 11.13 1.95 27.45
C GLY A 175 11.73 3.03 26.55
N VAL A 176 12.84 2.77 25.86
CA VAL A 176 13.38 3.72 24.86
C VAL A 176 12.40 3.84 23.69
N PRO A 177 11.83 5.04 23.44
CA PRO A 177 10.85 5.20 22.37
C PRO A 177 11.43 4.85 20.99
N VAL A 178 10.59 4.27 20.13
CA VAL A 178 10.96 3.91 18.74
C VAL A 178 10.35 4.92 17.76
N PRO A 179 11.13 5.50 16.83
CA PRO A 179 10.60 6.31 15.74
C PRO A 179 9.45 5.61 14.99
N CYS A 180 8.30 6.26 14.92
CA CYS A 180 7.11 5.74 14.25
C CYS A 180 6.67 6.72 13.15
N TYR A 181 6.92 6.35 11.89
CA TYR A 181 6.68 7.20 10.74
C TYR A 181 5.25 7.06 10.25
N LEU A 182 4.52 8.18 10.24
CA LEU A 182 3.09 8.26 9.98
C LEU A 182 2.83 9.34 8.92
N HIS A 183 1.65 9.30 8.29
CA HIS A 183 1.15 10.39 7.45
C HIS A 183 -0.01 11.09 8.18
N PRO A 184 -0.08 12.43 8.20
CA PRO A 184 -1.12 13.15 8.96
C PRO A 184 -2.54 12.82 8.52
N GLY A 185 -2.74 12.45 7.24
CA GLY A 185 -4.04 12.05 6.70
C GLY A 185 -4.60 10.69 7.18
N MET A 186 -3.83 9.89 7.94
CA MET A 186 -4.22 8.52 8.31
C MET A 186 -5.31 8.45 9.40
N PHE A 187 -5.53 9.51 10.17
CA PHE A 187 -6.29 9.44 11.44
C PHE A 187 -7.76 9.81 11.31
N ARG A 188 -8.20 10.23 10.12
CA ARG A 188 -9.63 10.51 9.87
C ARG A 188 -10.39 9.20 9.78
N GLN A 189 -11.57 9.14 10.41
CA GLN A 189 -12.40 7.93 10.35
C GLN A 189 -12.85 7.71 8.91
N ARG A 190 -12.74 6.47 8.45
CA ARG A 190 -13.10 6.06 7.09
C ARG A 190 -14.41 5.30 7.05
N ALA A 191 -14.99 5.12 5.87
CA ALA A 191 -16.16 4.29 5.66
C ALA A 191 -16.20 3.68 4.27
N LEU A 192 -16.89 2.55 4.17
CA LEU A 192 -17.25 1.92 2.90
C LEU A 192 -18.72 2.14 2.57
N PRO A 193 -19.08 2.32 1.30
CA PRO A 193 -20.46 2.43 0.87
C PRO A 193 -21.12 1.07 0.90
N LEU A 194 -22.37 1.04 1.38
CA LEU A 194 -23.24 -0.13 1.36
C LEU A 194 -24.43 0.11 0.40
N PRO A 195 -25.11 -0.96 -0.06
CA PRO A 195 -26.36 -0.83 -0.79
C PRO A 195 -27.37 0.07 -0.05
N GLY A 196 -28.11 0.89 -0.80
CA GLY A 196 -29.11 1.81 -0.25
C GLY A 196 -28.56 3.10 0.36
N GLY A 197 -27.32 3.48 0.03
CA GLY A 197 -26.72 4.77 0.42
C GLY A 197 -26.23 4.84 1.87
N ARG A 198 -26.28 3.72 2.60
CA ARG A 198 -25.69 3.62 3.94
C ARG A 198 -24.16 3.57 3.84
N LEU A 199 -23.50 4.08 4.87
CA LEU A 199 -22.05 3.94 5.05
C LEU A 199 -21.76 2.98 6.20
N LEU A 200 -20.77 2.11 6.03
CA LEU A 200 -20.19 1.28 7.07
C LEU A 200 -18.93 1.97 7.60
N PRO A 201 -18.95 2.57 8.79
CA PRO A 201 -17.76 3.17 9.37
C PRO A 201 -16.69 2.11 9.62
N ILE A 202 -15.48 2.41 9.16
CA ILE A 202 -14.25 1.70 9.52
C ILE A 202 -13.79 2.26 10.87
N ARG A 203 -13.29 1.38 11.74
CA ARG A 203 -12.76 1.77 13.05
C ARG A 203 -11.58 2.75 12.88
N LYS A 204 -11.51 3.78 13.73
CA LYS A 204 -10.35 4.67 13.78
C LYS A 204 -9.11 3.87 14.22
N ILE A 205 -7.97 4.20 13.61
CA ILE A 205 -6.67 3.73 14.06
C ILE A 205 -6.24 4.54 15.29
N ALA A 206 -5.27 4.03 16.06
CA ALA A 206 -4.73 4.75 17.20
C ALA A 206 -4.08 6.08 16.76
N ALA A 207 -4.41 7.16 17.46
CA ALA A 207 -3.87 8.48 17.22
C ALA A 207 -2.39 8.57 17.64
N PRO A 208 -1.60 9.54 17.12
CA PRO A 208 -0.19 9.69 17.46
C PRO A 208 0.09 9.72 18.97
N GLU A 209 -0.75 10.38 19.76
CA GLU A 209 -0.65 10.46 21.22
C GLU A 209 -0.89 9.11 21.91
N GLU A 210 -1.83 8.29 21.40
CA GLU A 210 -2.09 6.95 21.90
C GLU A 210 -0.92 6.01 21.59
N LEU A 211 -0.31 6.15 20.40
CA LEU A 211 0.90 5.43 20.02
C LEU A 211 2.11 5.88 20.86
N ALA A 212 2.24 7.18 21.13
CA ALA A 212 3.32 7.72 21.97
C ALA A 212 3.27 7.18 23.40
N ALA A 213 2.06 7.07 23.98
CA ALA A 213 1.85 6.45 25.29
C ALA A 213 2.25 4.96 25.35
N ARG A 214 2.39 4.30 24.19
CA ARG A 214 2.80 2.90 24.02
C ARG A 214 4.29 2.75 23.66
N GLY A 215 5.06 3.85 23.65
CA GLY A 215 6.50 3.82 23.35
C GLY A 215 6.87 4.18 21.92
N ALA A 216 5.94 4.73 21.12
CA ALA A 216 6.32 5.36 19.86
C ALA A 216 6.94 6.77 20.10
N ALA A 217 7.80 7.19 19.18
CA ALA A 217 8.11 8.58 18.91
C ALA A 217 7.49 8.94 17.55
N PRO A 218 6.25 9.46 17.52
CA PRO A 218 5.53 9.71 16.27
C PRO A 218 6.21 10.78 15.40
N ILE A 219 6.34 10.50 14.11
CA ILE A 219 6.84 11.40 13.09
C ILE A 219 5.79 11.46 11.98
N ALA A 220 4.85 12.42 12.09
CA ALA A 220 3.80 12.64 11.10
C ALA A 220 4.28 13.61 10.01
N THR A 221 4.44 13.11 8.78
CA THR A 221 4.96 13.90 7.65
C THR A 221 4.41 13.39 6.32
N THR A 222 4.23 14.31 5.37
CA THR A 222 3.91 14.00 3.96
C THR A 222 5.16 13.86 3.10
N LYS A 223 6.33 14.27 3.64
CA LYS A 223 7.60 14.30 2.91
C LYS A 223 8.31 12.94 2.98
N PRO A 224 9.04 12.55 1.91
CA PRO A 224 9.86 11.35 1.94
C PRO A 224 10.92 11.40 3.05
N GLN A 225 11.29 10.24 3.57
CA GLN A 225 12.26 10.07 4.66
C GLN A 225 13.36 9.09 4.27
N ILE A 226 14.57 9.33 4.79
CA ILE A 226 15.72 8.42 4.68
C ILE A 226 16.03 7.93 6.09
N LEU A 227 15.99 6.62 6.30
CA LEU A 227 16.05 6.02 7.64
C LEU A 227 17.32 5.20 7.81
N LEU A 228 17.75 5.03 9.08
CA LEU A 228 18.70 4.03 9.55
C LEU A 228 19.96 3.93 8.66
N ASP A 229 20.85 4.91 8.80
CA ASP A 229 22.10 5.02 8.04
C ASP A 229 21.93 5.01 6.51
N ARG A 230 20.81 5.59 6.06
CA ARG A 230 20.45 5.71 4.65
C ARG A 230 20.25 4.36 3.96
N MET A 231 19.93 3.31 4.70
CA MET A 231 19.63 1.99 4.15
C MET A 231 18.19 1.85 3.67
N PHE A 232 17.28 2.65 4.23
CA PHE A 232 15.85 2.62 3.88
C PHE A 232 15.37 3.97 3.38
N TYR A 233 14.48 3.94 2.40
CA TYR A 233 13.70 5.08 1.92
C TYR A 233 12.22 4.85 2.19
N LEU A 234 11.55 5.84 2.77
CA LEU A 234 10.10 5.91 2.86
C LEU A 234 9.61 7.01 1.94
N SER A 235 8.70 6.69 1.02
CA SER A 235 8.15 7.67 0.08
C SER A 235 7.34 8.77 0.76
N GLY A 236 7.15 9.88 0.04
CA GLY A 236 6.00 10.76 0.28
C GLY A 236 4.72 10.18 -0.33
N GLU A 237 3.77 11.07 -0.63
CA GLU A 237 2.53 10.74 -1.34
C GLU A 237 2.83 10.19 -2.75
N ILE A 238 2.09 9.16 -3.16
CA ILE A 238 2.33 8.45 -4.43
C ILE A 238 1.52 9.09 -5.58
N PRO A 239 2.17 9.52 -6.68
CA PRO A 239 1.49 10.07 -7.86
C PRO A 239 0.67 9.02 -8.62
N ARG A 240 -0.55 9.38 -9.05
CA ARG A 240 -1.41 8.52 -9.89
C ARG A 240 -1.26 8.89 -11.36
N VAL A 241 -0.36 8.21 -12.06
CA VAL A 241 0.05 8.54 -13.45
C VAL A 241 -0.49 7.57 -14.50
N THR A 242 -1.05 6.43 -14.11
CA THR A 242 -1.75 5.50 -15.01
C THR A 242 -3.21 5.93 -15.23
N PRO A 243 -3.85 5.57 -16.37
CA PRO A 243 -5.28 5.83 -16.59
C PRO A 243 -6.20 4.85 -15.85
N TYR A 244 -5.70 3.71 -15.34
CA TYR A 244 -6.51 2.64 -14.76
C TYR A 244 -6.34 2.49 -13.22
N GLU A 245 -5.17 2.78 -12.63
CA GLU A 245 -5.00 2.79 -11.17
C GLU A 245 -5.31 4.18 -10.61
N LYS A 246 -6.55 4.38 -10.18
CA LYS A 246 -7.07 5.70 -9.78
C LYS A 246 -7.35 5.84 -8.29
N GLY A 247 -7.09 4.81 -7.48
CA GLY A 247 -7.48 4.78 -6.07
C GLY A 247 -8.48 3.67 -5.76
N PHE A 248 -9.25 3.86 -4.69
CA PHE A 248 -10.32 2.98 -4.25
C PHE A 248 -11.70 3.68 -4.38
N PRO A 249 -12.37 3.56 -5.55
CA PRO A 249 -13.64 4.25 -5.79
C PRO A 249 -14.71 3.94 -4.74
N GLY A 250 -15.39 4.99 -4.26
CA GLY A 250 -16.45 4.90 -3.26
C GLY A 250 -15.96 4.89 -1.82
N HIS A 251 -14.65 4.79 -1.56
CA HIS A 251 -14.09 4.96 -0.23
C HIS A 251 -14.36 6.38 0.30
N MET A 252 -14.71 6.49 1.58
CA MET A 252 -15.13 7.73 2.22
C MET A 252 -14.27 8.00 3.47
N GLN A 253 -14.18 9.27 3.86
CA GLN A 253 -13.61 9.68 5.15
C GLN A 253 -14.43 10.79 5.80
N ARG A 254 -14.20 11.04 7.09
CA ARG A 254 -14.75 12.22 7.75
C ARG A 254 -14.10 13.50 7.24
N GLY A 255 -14.89 14.55 7.06
CA GLY A 255 -14.41 15.90 6.80
C GLY A 255 -13.60 16.46 7.98
N GLU A 256 -13.05 17.65 7.81
CA GLU A 256 -12.30 18.34 8.88
C GLU A 256 -13.15 18.63 10.12
N ASP A 257 -14.48 18.76 9.95
CA ASP A 257 -15.45 18.91 11.04
C ASP A 257 -15.62 17.64 11.90
N GLY A 258 -15.14 16.48 11.45
CA GLY A 258 -15.30 15.19 12.12
C GLY A 258 -16.71 14.58 12.02
N GLU A 259 -17.64 15.24 11.35
CA GLU A 259 -19.07 14.92 11.32
C GLU A 259 -19.60 14.63 9.91
N THR A 260 -19.11 15.31 8.87
CA THR A 260 -19.55 15.07 7.49
C THR A 260 -18.73 13.95 6.84
N TRP A 261 -19.32 13.26 5.88
CA TRP A 261 -18.61 12.26 5.07
C TRP A 261 -18.25 12.87 3.72
N GLU A 262 -16.99 12.74 3.31
CA GLU A 262 -16.48 13.17 2.02
C GLU A 262 -15.82 12.00 1.29
N PRO A 263 -15.78 12.03 -0.05
CA PRO A 263 -15.05 11.04 -0.82
C PRO A 263 -13.56 11.04 -0.47
N ASP A 264 -13.01 9.85 -0.21
CA ASP A 264 -11.57 9.58 -0.07
C ASP A 264 -11.12 8.48 -1.03
N PRO A 265 -11.37 8.62 -2.34
CA PRO A 265 -11.00 7.57 -3.28
C PRO A 265 -9.47 7.49 -3.44
N LEU A 266 -8.74 8.55 -3.12
CA LEU A 266 -7.30 8.56 -3.31
C LEU A 266 -6.60 7.79 -2.20
N ILE A 267 -6.95 7.98 -0.93
CA ILE A 267 -6.15 7.48 0.19
C ILE A 267 -4.72 8.01 0.01
N ILE A 268 -4.61 9.35 0.01
CA ILE A 268 -3.36 10.06 -0.36
C ILE A 268 -2.22 9.78 0.64
N ASP A 269 -2.57 9.32 1.84
CA ASP A 269 -1.66 8.96 2.91
C ASP A 269 -0.85 7.68 2.68
N GLU A 270 -1.16 6.91 1.62
CA GLU A 270 -0.40 5.70 1.30
C GLU A 270 1.04 6.00 0.89
N ARG A 271 1.97 5.23 1.45
CA ARG A 271 3.42 5.31 1.20
C ARG A 271 4.01 3.93 0.99
N PHE A 272 5.10 3.87 0.21
CA PHE A 272 5.92 2.66 0.05
C PHE A 272 7.28 2.82 0.74
N LEU A 273 7.88 1.69 1.13
CA LEU A 273 9.25 1.63 1.62
C LEU A 273 10.15 1.03 0.53
N ALA A 274 11.42 1.42 0.45
CA ALA A 274 12.36 0.88 -0.51
C ALA A 274 13.75 0.68 0.12
N VAL A 275 14.45 -0.35 -0.36
CA VAL A 275 15.84 -0.67 0.01
C VAL A 275 16.65 -0.95 -1.25
N LEU A 276 17.84 -0.36 -1.35
CA LEU A 276 18.77 -0.62 -2.45
C LEU A 276 19.71 -1.76 -2.10
N VAL A 277 19.57 -2.92 -2.75
CA VAL A 277 20.41 -4.10 -2.52
C VAL A 277 21.56 -4.14 -3.52
N ARG A 278 22.80 -4.28 -3.05
CA ARG A 278 24.02 -4.31 -3.86
C ARG A 278 23.92 -5.39 -4.94
N GLN A 279 24.33 -5.06 -6.16
CA GLN A 279 24.26 -5.93 -7.36
C GLN A 279 22.86 -6.38 -7.79
N LYS A 280 21.81 -6.10 -7.00
CA LYS A 280 20.43 -6.45 -7.31
C LYS A 280 19.59 -5.23 -7.69
N GLY A 281 19.70 -4.12 -7.00
CA GLY A 281 18.86 -2.94 -7.23
C GLY A 281 17.78 -2.78 -6.18
N VAL A 282 16.74 -2.01 -6.48
CA VAL A 282 15.76 -1.56 -5.50
C VAL A 282 14.69 -2.63 -5.25
N VAL A 283 14.49 -2.98 -3.98
CA VAL A 283 13.34 -3.77 -3.52
C VAL A 283 12.31 -2.79 -2.94
N VAL A 284 11.09 -2.82 -3.47
CA VAL A 284 9.98 -1.95 -3.07
C VAL A 284 8.98 -2.74 -2.23
N PHE A 285 8.64 -2.21 -1.07
CA PHE A 285 7.60 -2.72 -0.19
C PHE A 285 6.38 -1.82 -0.26
N THR A 286 5.26 -2.40 -0.64
CA THR A 286 3.96 -1.75 -0.68
C THR A 286 2.99 -2.49 0.23
N ALA A 287 1.98 -1.81 0.76
CA ALA A 287 1.04 -2.43 1.68
C ALA A 287 -0.22 -2.90 0.98
N CYS A 288 -1.05 -1.95 0.52
CA CYS A 288 -2.20 -2.23 -0.33
C CYS A 288 -1.97 -1.80 -1.77
N SER A 289 -1.19 -0.75 -2.05
CA SER A 289 -1.11 -0.13 -3.37
C SER A 289 -2.45 0.45 -3.84
N HIS A 290 -3.18 1.16 -2.98
CA HIS A 290 -4.36 1.95 -3.36
C HIS A 290 -4.05 2.94 -4.48
N ALA A 291 -2.86 3.54 -4.47
CA ALA A 291 -2.41 4.39 -5.57
C ALA A 291 -2.17 3.60 -6.87
N GLY A 292 -2.05 2.27 -6.80
CA GLY A 292 -1.68 1.38 -7.89
C GLY A 292 -0.23 0.93 -7.82
N VAL A 293 0.03 -0.37 -8.02
CA VAL A 293 1.40 -0.90 -7.98
C VAL A 293 2.25 -0.37 -9.14
N VAL A 294 1.67 -0.15 -10.32
CA VAL A 294 2.42 0.43 -11.46
C VAL A 294 2.77 1.88 -11.16
N ASN A 295 1.86 2.66 -10.57
CA ASN A 295 2.13 4.00 -10.06
C ASN A 295 3.23 4.03 -8.99
N VAL A 296 3.19 3.11 -8.01
CA VAL A 296 4.25 2.91 -7.00
C VAL A 296 5.61 2.70 -7.67
N LEU A 297 5.70 1.77 -8.63
CA LEU A 297 6.96 1.45 -9.29
C LEU A 297 7.45 2.57 -10.22
N ARG A 298 6.56 3.34 -10.86
CA ARG A 298 6.93 4.55 -11.61
C ARG A 298 7.48 5.64 -10.69
N HIS A 299 6.90 5.82 -9.51
CA HIS A 299 7.44 6.73 -8.50
C HIS A 299 8.79 6.26 -7.98
N ALA A 300 8.94 4.97 -7.65
CA ALA A 300 10.22 4.38 -7.24
C ALA A 300 11.31 4.56 -8.32
N ARG A 301 11.00 4.32 -9.59
CA ARG A 301 11.93 4.56 -10.73
C ARG A 301 12.36 6.02 -10.81
N THR A 302 11.47 6.96 -10.49
CA THR A 302 11.79 8.39 -10.46
C THR A 302 12.69 8.75 -9.27
N CYS A 303 12.48 8.11 -8.12
CA CYS A 303 13.32 8.30 -6.92
C CYS A 303 14.73 7.73 -7.10
N PHE A 304 14.87 6.65 -7.87
CA PHE A 304 16.12 5.90 -8.07
C PHE A 304 16.47 5.73 -9.56
N PRO A 305 16.72 6.82 -10.31
CA PRO A 305 16.89 6.76 -11.76
C PRO A 305 18.08 5.91 -12.23
N GLU A 306 19.12 5.80 -11.39
CA GLU A 306 20.36 5.07 -11.70
C GLU A 306 20.31 3.59 -11.29
N ALA A 307 19.26 3.15 -10.59
CA ALA A 307 19.12 1.78 -10.10
C ALA A 307 17.95 1.09 -10.78
N ARG A 308 18.16 -0.17 -11.22
CA ARG A 308 17.03 -1.00 -11.65
C ARG A 308 16.14 -1.33 -10.45
N LEU A 309 14.85 -1.48 -10.71
CA LEU A 309 13.94 -2.12 -9.77
C LEU A 309 14.18 -3.63 -9.84
N HIS A 310 14.36 -4.26 -8.68
CA HIS A 310 14.64 -5.69 -8.56
C HIS A 310 13.40 -6.47 -8.20
N ALA A 311 12.66 -5.99 -7.19
CA ALA A 311 11.53 -6.70 -6.65
C ALA A 311 10.44 -5.76 -6.11
N VAL A 312 9.22 -6.27 -6.07
CA VAL A 312 8.10 -5.64 -5.35
C VAL A 312 7.47 -6.67 -4.41
N MET A 313 7.20 -6.28 -3.17
CA MET A 313 6.57 -7.13 -2.16
C MET A 313 5.44 -6.37 -1.47
N GLY A 314 4.25 -6.97 -1.42
CA GLY A 314 3.10 -6.29 -0.85
C GLY A 314 1.74 -6.69 -1.40
N GLY A 315 0.69 -6.10 -0.83
CA GLY A 315 -0.63 -6.10 -1.44
C GLY A 315 -0.68 -5.18 -2.66
N LEU A 316 -1.34 -5.66 -3.72
CA LEU A 316 -1.46 -4.93 -4.99
C LEU A 316 -2.87 -4.34 -5.22
N HIS A 317 -3.80 -4.57 -4.28
CA HIS A 317 -5.22 -4.16 -4.33
C HIS A 317 -5.96 -4.55 -5.62
N LEU A 318 -5.67 -5.73 -6.15
CA LEU A 318 -6.22 -6.28 -7.40
C LEU A 318 -7.38 -7.28 -7.18
N ALA A 319 -8.09 -7.15 -6.06
CA ALA A 319 -9.24 -7.99 -5.71
C ALA A 319 -10.56 -7.20 -5.80
N GLY A 320 -11.69 -7.92 -5.83
CA GLY A 320 -13.03 -7.31 -5.84
C GLY A 320 -13.24 -6.39 -7.05
N GLY A 321 -13.67 -5.15 -6.80
CA GLY A 321 -13.97 -4.18 -7.87
C GLY A 321 -12.75 -3.81 -8.76
N ASN A 322 -11.54 -4.06 -8.28
CA ASN A 322 -10.29 -3.82 -9.01
C ASN A 322 -9.83 -5.02 -9.84
N GLU A 323 -10.52 -6.17 -9.80
CA GLU A 323 -10.18 -7.30 -10.70
C GLU A 323 -10.24 -6.89 -12.18
N LYS A 324 -11.05 -5.87 -12.51
CA LYS A 324 -11.19 -5.32 -13.87
C LYS A 324 -9.91 -4.70 -14.44
N ILE A 325 -8.92 -4.34 -13.61
CA ILE A 325 -7.65 -3.71 -14.05
C ILE A 325 -6.46 -4.68 -13.99
N ILE A 326 -6.69 -5.97 -13.70
CA ILE A 326 -5.62 -6.97 -13.59
C ILE A 326 -4.83 -7.04 -14.89
N ALA A 327 -5.49 -7.06 -16.05
CA ALA A 327 -4.84 -7.23 -17.34
C ALA A 327 -3.87 -6.06 -17.65
N GLU A 328 -4.30 -4.83 -17.45
CA GLU A 328 -3.48 -3.63 -17.62
C GLU A 328 -2.32 -3.59 -16.63
N THR A 329 -2.58 -3.94 -15.37
CA THR A 329 -1.57 -3.95 -14.31
C THR A 329 -0.48 -4.99 -14.60
N VAL A 330 -0.86 -6.22 -14.93
CA VAL A 330 0.08 -7.30 -15.26
C VAL A 330 0.88 -6.98 -16.51
N ARG A 331 0.25 -6.37 -17.53
CA ARG A 331 0.96 -5.92 -18.75
C ARG A 331 2.02 -4.87 -18.41
N ASP A 332 1.66 -3.81 -17.71
CA ASP A 332 2.59 -2.70 -17.43
C ASP A 332 3.64 -3.09 -16.37
N LEU A 333 3.38 -4.09 -15.51
CA LEU A 333 4.39 -4.64 -14.60
C LEU A 333 5.59 -5.26 -15.34
N ASP A 334 5.40 -5.76 -16.56
CA ASP A 334 6.44 -6.32 -17.42
C ASP A 334 7.52 -5.28 -17.79
N GLU A 335 7.12 -4.00 -17.90
CA GLU A 335 8.01 -2.88 -18.26
C GLU A 335 9.11 -2.60 -17.22
N PHE A 336 9.00 -3.15 -16.02
CA PHE A 336 9.98 -2.95 -14.94
C PHE A 336 11.05 -4.04 -14.91
N GLY A 337 10.86 -5.16 -15.62
CA GLY A 337 11.83 -6.27 -15.63
C GLY A 337 12.16 -6.81 -14.24
N LEU A 338 11.15 -6.89 -13.37
CA LEU A 338 11.33 -7.36 -11.99
C LEU A 338 11.79 -8.81 -11.98
N SER A 339 12.78 -9.11 -11.13
CA SER A 339 13.24 -10.49 -10.92
C SER A 339 12.38 -11.22 -9.89
N LEU A 340 11.62 -10.50 -9.08
CA LEU A 340 10.78 -11.06 -8.03
C LEU A 340 9.53 -10.19 -7.79
N VAL A 341 8.36 -10.81 -7.77
CA VAL A 341 7.08 -10.21 -7.38
C VAL A 341 6.52 -11.08 -6.26
N VAL A 342 6.34 -10.46 -5.09
CA VAL A 342 5.80 -11.13 -3.89
C VAL A 342 4.41 -10.56 -3.60
N PRO A 343 3.36 -11.09 -4.27
CA PRO A 343 2.00 -10.66 -3.98
C PRO A 343 1.59 -11.12 -2.60
N ALA A 344 1.03 -10.21 -1.81
CA ALA A 344 0.56 -10.45 -0.44
C ALA A 344 -0.88 -9.95 -0.27
N HIS A 345 -1.47 -10.22 0.88
CA HIS A 345 -2.63 -9.52 1.42
C HIS A 345 -3.79 -9.32 0.40
N CYS A 346 -4.09 -8.08 0.01
CA CYS A 346 -5.26 -7.69 -0.79
C CYS A 346 -5.11 -7.96 -2.30
N THR A 347 -4.01 -8.58 -2.73
CA THR A 347 -3.77 -8.86 -4.16
C THR A 347 -4.86 -9.72 -4.78
N GLY A 348 -5.31 -10.76 -4.07
CA GLY A 348 -6.38 -11.65 -4.52
C GLY A 348 -5.91 -12.76 -5.46
N TRP A 349 -6.57 -13.92 -5.36
CA TRP A 349 -6.12 -15.14 -6.03
C TRP A 349 -6.13 -15.04 -7.56
N ARG A 350 -7.08 -14.32 -8.18
CA ARG A 350 -7.12 -14.12 -9.64
C ARG A 350 -5.92 -13.34 -10.14
N ALA A 351 -5.54 -12.28 -9.42
CA ALA A 351 -4.35 -11.49 -9.75
C ALA A 351 -3.07 -12.32 -9.55
N VAL A 352 -2.97 -13.10 -8.47
CA VAL A 352 -1.84 -14.03 -8.26
C VAL A 352 -1.71 -14.99 -9.45
N ASN A 353 -2.80 -15.61 -9.89
CA ASN A 353 -2.78 -16.52 -11.05
C ASN A 353 -2.36 -15.81 -12.35
N ALA A 354 -2.83 -14.58 -12.57
CA ALA A 354 -2.44 -13.80 -13.75
C ALA A 354 -0.95 -13.41 -13.72
N LEU A 355 -0.42 -13.05 -12.54
CA LEU A 355 1.01 -12.76 -12.36
C LEU A 355 1.85 -14.00 -12.63
N VAL A 356 1.51 -15.14 -12.02
CA VAL A 356 2.23 -16.42 -12.23
C VAL A 356 2.18 -16.82 -13.70
N SER A 357 1.02 -16.72 -14.35
CA SER A 357 0.87 -17.04 -15.78
C SER A 357 1.73 -16.17 -16.69
N LYS A 358 1.97 -14.91 -16.32
CA LYS A 358 2.75 -13.95 -17.11
C LYS A 358 4.26 -14.04 -16.85
N PHE A 359 4.66 -14.16 -15.59
CA PHE A 359 6.05 -14.00 -15.16
C PHE A 359 6.73 -15.32 -14.76
N GLY A 360 5.95 -16.39 -14.54
CA GLY A 360 6.42 -17.70 -14.13
C GLY A 360 6.67 -17.85 -12.63
N ASP A 361 6.76 -19.10 -12.20
CA ASP A 361 6.79 -19.52 -10.79
C ASP A 361 8.10 -19.13 -10.08
N GLU A 362 9.19 -18.92 -10.82
CA GLU A 362 10.46 -18.47 -10.25
C GLU A 362 10.45 -16.97 -9.89
N ALA A 363 9.74 -16.16 -10.69
CA ALA A 363 9.66 -14.72 -10.49
C ALA A 363 8.48 -14.32 -9.59
N VAL A 364 7.44 -15.15 -9.45
CA VAL A 364 6.27 -14.84 -8.61
C VAL A 364 6.19 -15.82 -7.45
N VAL A 365 6.52 -15.33 -6.26
CA VAL A 365 6.46 -16.13 -5.03
C VAL A 365 5.47 -15.48 -4.07
N PRO A 366 4.25 -16.03 -3.92
CA PRO A 366 3.26 -15.46 -3.01
C PRO A 366 3.77 -15.35 -1.57
N SER A 367 3.36 -14.31 -0.87
CA SER A 367 3.61 -14.17 0.56
C SER A 367 2.70 -15.10 1.37
N ALA A 368 3.15 -15.51 2.55
CA ALA A 368 2.38 -16.23 3.55
C ALA A 368 3.00 -16.00 4.94
N VAL A 369 2.20 -16.08 5.99
CA VAL A 369 2.65 -15.91 7.37
C VAL A 369 3.82 -16.85 7.67
N GLY A 370 4.85 -16.32 8.33
CA GLY A 370 6.03 -17.05 8.76
C GLY A 370 7.09 -17.27 7.67
N ARG A 371 6.84 -16.89 6.41
CA ARG A 371 7.87 -16.94 5.36
C ARG A 371 8.98 -15.92 5.63
N ILE A 372 10.20 -16.30 5.27
CA ILE A 372 11.37 -15.42 5.29
C ILE A 372 11.96 -15.35 3.89
N PHE A 373 12.00 -14.16 3.30
CA PHE A 373 12.62 -13.90 2.00
C PHE A 373 14.03 -13.36 2.20
N SER A 374 15.04 -14.05 1.67
CA SER A 374 16.44 -13.60 1.65
C SER A 374 16.78 -13.06 0.27
N ILE A 375 16.93 -11.73 0.17
CA ILE A 375 17.20 -11.02 -1.09
C ILE A 375 18.58 -10.37 -1.03
#